data_AF-A0A1B0DQK8-F1
#
_entry.id   AF-A0A1B0DQK8-F1
#
_cell.length_a   1.000
_cell.length_b   1.000
_cell.length_c   1.000
_cell.angle_alpha   90.00
_cell.angle_beta   90.00
_cell.angle_gamma   90.00
#
_symmetry.space_group_name_H-M   'P 1'
#
loop_
_entity.id
_entity.type
_entity.pdbx_description
1 polymer ?
#
loop_
_entity_poly.entity_id
_entity_poly.type
_entity_poly.pdbx_seq_one_letter_code
_entity_poly.pdbx_strand_id
1 'polypeptide(L)'
;MKTRKRELELEKHANSILKARVGTYVLAWKRGIAILTAGTVKVTPDPRVRLVNGYTLQIKDAVPQDAGDYICQIATLDPREITHHVEILSNVSLTVT
;
A
#
# COMPACT_ATOMS: atom_id res chain seq x y z
N MET A 1 16.80 -25.23 14.20
CA MET A 1 17.05 -23.77 14.09
C MET A 1 16.17 -23.21 12.98
N LYS A 2 14.97 -22.74 13.33
CA LYS A 2 13.80 -22.54 12.45
C LYS A 2 13.52 -21.04 12.42
N THR A 3 13.80 -20.35 11.31
CA THR A 3 13.82 -18.88 11.34
C THR A 3 13.19 -18.24 10.09
N ARG A 4 12.03 -17.59 10.33
CA ARG A 4 11.55 -16.35 9.69
C ARG A 4 11.16 -16.28 8.21
N LYS A 5 10.86 -17.41 7.54
CA LYS A 5 10.31 -17.36 6.16
C LYS A 5 8.78 -17.38 6.04
N ARG A 6 8.04 -17.61 7.13
CA ARG A 6 6.56 -17.76 7.12
C ARG A 6 5.77 -16.58 7.69
N GLU A 7 6.43 -15.63 8.33
CA GLU A 7 5.75 -14.57 9.10
C GLU A 7 5.29 -13.39 8.22
N LEU A 8 5.84 -13.25 7.00
CA LEU A 8 5.41 -12.26 6.00
C LEU A 8 4.26 -12.75 5.10
N GLU A 9 3.93 -14.05 5.11
CA GLU A 9 2.83 -14.64 4.32
C GLU A 9 1.47 -14.57 5.06
N LEU A 10 1.45 -14.28 6.37
CA LEU A 10 0.25 -14.37 7.22
C LEU A 10 -0.44 -13.03 7.55
N GLU A 11 0.10 -11.88 7.12
CA GLU A 11 -0.66 -10.60 7.16
C GLU A 11 -1.61 -10.43 5.95
N LYS A 12 -1.80 -11.49 5.15
CA LYS A 12 -2.46 -11.48 3.84
C LYS A 12 -3.99 -11.33 3.82
N HIS A 13 -4.69 -11.25 4.95
CA HIS A 13 -6.17 -11.32 4.89
C HIS A 13 -6.91 -9.97 4.94
N ALA A 14 -6.27 -8.84 5.27
CA ALA A 14 -6.95 -7.53 5.25
C ALA A 14 -6.05 -6.28 5.32
N ASN A 15 -4.72 -6.39 5.16
CA ASN A 15 -3.80 -5.26 5.29
C ASN A 15 -2.94 -5.12 4.03
N SER A 16 -3.33 -4.24 3.11
CA SER A 16 -2.44 -3.85 2.01
C SER A 16 -1.37 -2.90 2.58
N ILE A 17 -0.13 -3.39 2.66
CA ILE A 17 1.02 -2.65 3.21
C ILE A 17 2.03 -2.45 2.09
N LEU A 18 2.19 -1.21 1.63
CA LEU A 18 3.17 -0.86 0.60
C LEU A 18 4.38 -0.17 1.25
N LYS A 19 5.57 -0.77 1.09
CA LYS A 19 6.82 -0.27 1.69
C LYS A 19 7.73 0.35 0.64
N ALA A 20 8.16 1.59 0.89
CA ALA A 20 9.21 2.28 0.14
C ALA A 20 10.60 2.11 0.81
N ARG A 21 11.69 2.25 0.04
CA ARG A 21 13.06 2.34 0.59
C ARG A 21 13.30 3.75 1.14
N VAL A 22 13.81 3.84 2.37
CA VAL A 22 13.94 5.11 3.11
C VAL A 22 15.30 5.77 2.85
N GLY A 23 15.28 7.06 2.51
CA GLY A 23 16.39 8.03 2.55
C GLY A 23 15.87 9.38 3.08
N THR A 24 16.64 10.46 3.01
CA THR A 24 16.22 11.84 3.40
C THR A 24 15.19 12.49 2.48
N TYR A 25 14.51 11.71 1.64
CA TYR A 25 13.61 12.20 0.61
C TYR A 25 12.15 12.21 1.06
N VAL A 26 11.38 13.19 0.58
CA VAL A 26 9.93 13.23 0.75
C VAL A 26 9.27 12.25 -0.22
N LEU A 27 8.32 11.46 0.28
CA LEU A 27 7.59 10.47 -0.50
C LEU A 27 6.15 10.92 -0.73
N ALA A 28 5.59 10.59 -1.88
CA ALA A 28 4.15 10.74 -2.15
C ALA A 28 3.57 9.40 -2.62
N TRP A 29 2.44 9.01 -2.05
CA TRP A 29 1.68 7.85 -2.52
C TRP A 29 0.56 8.31 -3.45
N LYS A 30 0.41 7.64 -4.58
CA LYS A 30 -0.54 8.01 -5.65
C LYS A 30 -1.30 6.79 -6.16
N ARG A 31 -2.51 7.03 -6.67
CA ARG A 31 -3.31 6.05 -7.42
C ARG A 31 -4.02 6.76 -8.56
N GLY A 32 -3.70 6.42 -9.81
CA GLY A 32 -4.11 7.22 -10.97
C GLY A 32 -3.65 8.68 -10.84
N ILE A 33 -4.57 9.62 -10.99
CA ILE A 33 -4.30 11.06 -10.81
C ILE A 33 -4.36 11.52 -9.34
N ALA A 34 -4.81 10.67 -8.41
CA ALA A 34 -5.06 11.06 -7.03
C ALA A 34 -3.79 10.93 -6.17
N ILE A 35 -3.46 11.98 -5.42
CA ILE A 35 -2.46 11.94 -4.36
C ILE A 35 -3.14 11.44 -3.08
N LEU A 36 -2.64 10.35 -2.52
CA LEU A 36 -3.13 9.76 -1.27
C LEU A 36 -2.43 10.39 -0.07
N THR A 37 -1.11 10.53 -0.15
CA THR A 37 -0.28 11.17 0.88
C THR A 37 0.87 11.94 0.23
N ALA A 38 1.34 13.00 0.91
CA ALA A 38 2.53 13.76 0.54
C ALA A 38 3.37 14.01 1.82
N GLY A 39 4.55 13.41 1.90
CA GLY A 39 5.27 13.28 3.15
C GLY A 39 4.41 12.60 4.21
N THR A 40 4.32 13.18 5.40
CA THR A 40 3.46 12.70 6.50
C THR A 40 2.01 13.17 6.41
N VAL A 41 1.66 13.98 5.42
CA VAL A 41 0.31 14.56 5.27
C VAL A 41 -0.59 13.61 4.48
N LYS A 42 -1.76 13.27 5.03
CA LYS A 42 -2.83 12.57 4.32
C LYS A 42 -3.62 13.56 3.47
N VAL A 43 -3.75 13.28 2.18
CA VAL A 43 -4.47 14.13 1.22
C VAL A 43 -5.83 13.52 0.86
N THR A 44 -5.93 12.19 0.81
CA THR A 44 -7.18 11.50 0.48
C THR A 44 -8.25 11.66 1.58
N PRO A 45 -9.53 11.84 1.22
CA PRO A 45 -10.63 11.82 2.18
C PRO A 45 -10.92 10.41 2.73
N ASP A 46 -10.43 9.34 2.09
CA ASP A 46 -10.68 7.97 2.54
C ASP A 46 -10.17 7.77 3.99
N PRO A 47 -11.05 7.44 4.95
CA PRO A 47 -10.68 7.27 6.36
C PRO A 47 -9.86 6.01 6.64
N ARG A 48 -9.86 5.04 5.69
CA ARG A 48 -9.15 3.78 5.80
C ARG A 48 -7.67 3.91 5.46
N VAL A 49 -7.30 4.94 4.71
CA VAL A 49 -5.92 5.21 4.26
C VAL A 49 -5.12 5.88 5.36
N ARG A 50 -3.93 5.33 5.66
CA ARG A 50 -2.99 5.88 6.65
C ARG A 50 -1.55 5.70 6.19
N LEU A 51 -0.68 6.56 6.72
CA LEU A 51 0.77 6.41 6.58
C LEU A 51 1.34 5.85 7.89
N VAL A 52 2.00 4.70 7.80
CA VAL A 52 2.64 4.01 8.93
C VAL A 52 4.15 4.23 8.84
N ASN A 53 4.78 4.55 9.97
CA ASN A 53 6.21 4.82 10.09
C ASN A 53 6.75 5.91 9.15
N GLY A 54 5.88 6.80 8.65
CA GLY A 54 6.26 7.93 7.79
C GLY A 54 6.51 7.59 6.32
N TYR A 55 6.36 6.34 5.88
CA TYR A 55 6.60 5.95 4.48
C TYR A 55 5.75 4.78 3.96
N THR A 56 5.07 4.04 4.84
CA THR A 56 4.32 2.85 4.46
C THR A 56 2.84 3.22 4.26
N LEU A 57 2.30 3.02 3.05
CA LEU A 57 0.87 3.19 2.83
C LEU A 57 0.13 1.96 3.37
N GLN A 58 -0.87 2.22 4.21
CA GLN A 58 -1.79 1.20 4.70
C GLN A 58 -3.22 1.58 4.31
N ILE A 59 -3.97 0.59 3.81
CA ILE A 59 -5.42 0.66 3.65
C ILE A 59 -6.04 -0.37 4.58
N LYS A 60 -6.82 0.08 5.56
CA LYS A 60 -7.57 -0.79 6.47
C LYS A 60 -8.82 -1.34 5.80
N ASP A 61 -9.20 -2.56 6.14
CA ASP A 61 -10.42 -3.20 5.67
C ASP A 61 -10.53 -3.10 4.14
N ALA A 62 -9.45 -3.53 3.47
CA ALA A 62 -9.32 -3.42 2.03
C ALA A 62 -10.41 -4.26 1.33
N VAL A 63 -11.04 -3.66 0.31
CA VAL A 63 -12.10 -4.27 -0.50
C VAL A 63 -11.58 -4.56 -1.91
N PRO A 64 -12.26 -5.40 -2.72
CA PRO A 64 -11.80 -5.72 -4.07
C PRO A 64 -11.50 -4.49 -4.96
N GLN A 65 -12.23 -3.39 -4.76
CA GLN A 65 -12.05 -2.13 -5.50
C GLN A 65 -10.76 -1.38 -5.12
N ASP A 66 -10.08 -1.76 -4.04
CA ASP A 66 -8.79 -1.20 -3.68
C ASP A 66 -7.64 -1.82 -4.49
N ALA A 67 -7.89 -2.89 -5.26
CA ALA A 67 -6.91 -3.52 -6.14
C ALA A 67 -6.44 -2.59 -7.28
N GLY A 68 -5.23 -2.83 -7.78
CA GLY A 68 -4.61 -2.10 -8.88
C GLY A 68 -3.27 -1.48 -8.51
N ASP A 69 -2.82 -0.54 -9.33
CA ASP A 69 -1.49 0.03 -9.23
C ASP A 69 -1.44 1.27 -8.33
N TYR A 70 -0.52 1.22 -7.38
CA TYR A 70 -0.16 2.32 -6.50
C TYR A 70 1.27 2.77 -6.79
N ILE A 71 1.50 4.07 -6.80
CA ILE A 71 2.82 4.63 -7.09
C ILE A 71 3.37 5.29 -5.83
N CYS A 72 4.56 4.89 -5.41
CA CYS A 72 5.40 5.65 -4.51
C CYS A 72 6.33 6.54 -5.33
N GLN A 73 6.11 7.85 -5.29
CA GLN A 73 7.01 8.82 -5.89
C GLN A 73 8.00 9.34 -4.85
N ILE A 74 9.27 9.35 -5.21
CA ILE A 74 10.37 9.90 -4.43
C ILE A 74 10.67 11.29 -4.98
N ALA A 75 10.49 12.33 -4.15
CA ALA A 75 10.73 13.72 -4.53
C ALA A 75 12.22 14.04 -4.53
N THR A 76 12.88 13.69 -5.63
CA THR A 76 14.26 14.07 -6.00
C THR A 76 14.22 15.11 -7.13
N LEU A 77 15.39 15.69 -7.47
CA LEU A 77 15.51 16.62 -8.62
C LEU A 77 14.95 16.00 -9.91
N ASP A 78 15.30 14.73 -10.15
CA ASP A 78 14.64 13.87 -11.13
C ASP A 78 13.74 12.88 -10.37
N PRO A 79 12.41 13.06 -10.36
CA PRO A 79 11.53 12.23 -9.57
C PRO A 79 11.60 10.76 -9.99
N ARG A 80 11.67 9.88 -8.99
CA ARG A 80 11.66 8.44 -9.21
C ARG A 80 10.34 7.84 -8.76
N GLU A 81 9.82 6.91 -9.53
CA GLU A 81 8.56 6.23 -9.22
C GLU A 81 8.78 4.74 -9.03
N ILE A 82 8.07 4.17 -8.05
CA ILE A 82 8.01 2.75 -7.79
C ILE A 82 6.54 2.35 -7.84
N THR A 83 6.19 1.49 -8.79
CA THR A 83 4.83 0.94 -8.91
C THR A 83 4.69 -0.31 -8.07
N HIS A 84 3.63 -0.35 -7.27
CA HIS A 84 3.20 -1.47 -6.46
C HIS A 84 1.86 -1.98 -7.00
N HIS A 85 1.87 -3.20 -7.51
CA HIS A 85 0.66 -3.88 -7.94
C HIS A 85 -0.02 -4.55 -6.73
N VAL A 86 -1.29 -4.21 -6.47
CA VAL A 86 -2.07 -4.77 -5.36
C VAL A 86 -3.17 -5.66 -5.93
N GLU A 87 -3.17 -6.92 -5.51
CA GLU A 87 -4.28 -7.85 -5.71
C GLU A 87 -5.04 -8.04 -4.39
N ILE A 88 -6.37 -8.06 -4.47
CA ILE A 88 -7.24 -8.35 -3.33
C ILE A 88 -7.94 -9.67 -3.61
N LEU A 89 -7.64 -10.67 -2.80
CA LEU A 89 -8.22 -12.00 -2.92
C LEU A 89 -9.47 -12.09 -2.04
N SER A 90 -10.62 -12.33 -2.65
CA SER A 90 -11.86 -12.67 -1.92
C SER A 90 -12.03 -14.18 -1.86
N ASN A 91 -12.29 -14.73 -0.67
CA ASN A 91 -12.75 -16.10 -0.54
C ASN A 91 -14.22 -16.19 -1.00
N VAL A 92 -14.45 -16.36 -2.30
CA VAL A 92 -15.77 -16.78 -2.79
C VAL A 92 -15.92 -18.26 -2.48
N SER A 93 -16.69 -18.59 -1.44
CA SER A 93 -17.19 -19.96 -1.28
C SER A 93 -18.23 -20.19 -2.38
N LEU A 94 -17.89 -21.00 -3.38
CA LEU A 94 -18.87 -21.50 -4.34
C LEU A 94 -19.88 -22.37 -3.57
N THR A 95 -21.07 -21.85 -3.29
CA THR A 95 -22.21 -22.70 -2.93
C THR A 95 -22.61 -23.46 -4.18
N VAL A 96 -22.23 -24.74 -4.24
CA VAL A 96 -22.81 -25.68 -5.21
C VAL A 96 -24.29 -25.82 -4.82
N THR A 97 -25.19 -25.48 -5.75
CA THR A 97 -26.64 -25.64 -5.60
C THR A 97 -27.07 -26.94 -6.28
#